data_AF-A7N635-F1
#
_entry.id   AF-A7N635-F1
#
_cell.length_a   1.000
_cell.length_b   1.000
_cell.length_c   1.000
_cell.angle_alpha   90.00
_cell.angle_beta   90.00
_cell.angle_gamma   90.00
#
_symmetry.space_group_name_H-M   'P 1'
#
loop_
_entity.id
_entity.type
_entity.pdbx_description
1 polymer ?
#
loop_
_entity_poly.entity_id
_entity_poly.type
_entity_poly.pdbx_seq_one_letter_code
_entity_poly.pdbx_strand_id
1 'polypeptide(L)' 'MISLRELTKENYLDCIRLNLHPEQEENLASNAITIAQSRFETDYRLKVIYEKESMRPMNPRGGVVNV' A
#
# COMPACT_ATOMS: atom_id res chain seq x y z
N MET A 1 -1.59 -7.28 15.89
CA MET A 1 -2.93 -6.83 15.47
C MET A 1 -2.79 -6.08 14.17
N ILE A 2 -3.56 -6.46 13.17
CA ILE A 2 -3.61 -5.83 11.84
C ILE A 2 -4.79 -4.87 11.79
N SER A 3 -4.62 -3.69 11.18
CA SER A 3 -5.72 -2.75 10.95
C SER A 3 -5.65 -2.15 9.55
N LEU A 4 -6.82 -1.85 8.98
CA LEU A 4 -6.97 -1.14 7.70
C LEU A 4 -7.36 0.31 7.99
N ARG A 5 -6.61 1.25 7.42
CA ARG A 5 -6.85 2.69 7.57
C ARG A 5 -6.99 3.36 6.21
N GLU A 6 -7.60 4.54 6.18
CA GLU A 6 -7.66 5.37 4.98
C GLU A 6 -6.25 5.83 4.56
N LEU A 7 -6.05 6.00 3.25
CA LEU A 7 -4.93 6.79 2.76
C LEU A 7 -5.27 8.29 2.94
N THR A 8 -4.44 9.00 3.69
CA THR A 8 -4.58 10.42 3.96
C THR A 8 -3.32 11.18 3.54
N LYS A 9 -3.33 12.52 3.63
CA LYS A 9 -2.14 13.32 3.32
C LYS A 9 -1.00 13.04 4.30
N GLU A 10 -1.35 12.72 5.54
CA GLU A 10 -0.43 12.50 6.65
C GLU A 10 0.34 11.19 6.50
N ASN A 11 -0.28 10.13 5.97
CA ASN A 11 0.38 8.83 5.75
C ASN A 11 0.85 8.59 4.31
N TYR A 12 0.54 9.50 3.37
CA TYR A 12 0.88 9.34 1.96
C TYR A 12 2.37 9.12 1.71
N LEU A 13 3.23 9.95 2.31
CA LEU A 13 4.68 9.87 2.10
C LEU A 13 5.26 8.53 2.58
N ASP A 14 4.78 8.04 3.72
CA ASP A 14 5.20 6.75 4.25
C ASP A 14 4.75 5.60 3.34
N CYS A 15 3.55 5.71 2.76
CA CYS A 15 3.01 4.71 1.84
C CYS A 15 3.84 4.58 0.54
N ILE A 16 4.23 5.71 -0.05
CA ILE A 16 5.00 5.69 -1.31
C ILE A 16 6.48 5.34 -1.11
N ARG A 17 7.01 5.48 0.12
CA ARG A 17 8.39 5.17 0.49
C ARG A 17 8.57 3.79 1.11
N LEU A 18 7.51 3.00 1.15
CA LEU A 18 7.54 1.67 1.74
C LEU A 18 8.42 0.77 0.87
N ASN A 19 9.65 0.52 1.33
CA ASN A 19 10.59 -0.34 0.62
C ASN A 19 10.24 -1.81 0.83
N LEU A 20 10.21 -2.54 -0.28
CA LEU A 20 10.07 -3.99 -0.26
C LEU A 20 11.41 -4.63 0.06
N HIS A 21 11.38 -5.92 0.41
CA HIS A 21 12.61 -6.70 0.38
C HIS A 21 13.11 -6.75 -1.08
N PRO A 22 14.41 -6.68 -1.38
CA PRO A 22 14.92 -6.64 -2.76
C PRO A 22 14.39 -7.78 -3.65
N GLU A 23 14.21 -8.97 -3.07
CA GLU A 23 13.64 -10.14 -3.76
C GLU A 23 12.17 -9.95 -4.22
N GLN A 24 11.47 -8.95 -3.71
CA GLN A 24 10.08 -8.65 -3.99
C GLN A 24 9.90 -7.46 -4.94
N GLU A 25 10.92 -6.62 -5.10
CA GLU A 25 10.82 -5.36 -5.87
C GLU A 25 10.47 -5.61 -7.34
N GLU A 26 10.97 -6.69 -7.95
CA GLU A 26 10.69 -7.01 -9.36
C GLU A 26 9.27 -7.57 -9.59
N ASN A 27 8.59 -7.99 -8.53
CA ASN A 27 7.29 -8.67 -8.61
C ASN A 27 6.10 -7.74 -8.34
N LEU A 28 6.35 -6.47 -7.98
CA LEU A 28 5.33 -5.53 -7.55
C LEU A 28 5.52 -4.16 -8.22
N ALA A 29 4.40 -3.54 -8.58
CA ALA A 29 4.40 -2.16 -9.03
C ALA A 29 4.73 -1.21 -7.85
N SER A 30 5.28 -0.04 -8.18
CA SER A 30 5.48 1.02 -7.18
C SER A 30 4.16 1.39 -6.49
N ASN A 31 4.21 1.55 -5.17
CA ASN A 31 3.06 2.05 -4.41
C ASN A 31 2.61 3.43 -4.90
N ALA A 32 3.53 4.29 -5.34
CA ALA A 32 3.19 5.60 -5.88
C ALA A 32 2.32 5.50 -7.14
N ILE A 33 2.64 4.56 -8.03
CA ILE A 33 1.86 4.30 -9.25
C ILE A 33 0.49 3.76 -8.88
N THR A 34 0.43 2.76 -7.99
CA THR A 34 -0.84 2.16 -7.55
C THR A 34 -1.78 3.19 -6.92
N ILE A 35 -1.25 4.07 -6.06
CA ILE A 35 -2.02 5.14 -5.42
C ILE A 35 -2.51 6.17 -6.45
N ALA A 36 -1.70 6.49 -7.46
CA ALA A 36 -2.12 7.37 -8.54
C ALA A 36 -3.24 6.73 -9.38
N GLN A 37 -3.09 5.45 -9.74
CA GLN A 37 -4.07 4.69 -10.51
C GLN A 37 -5.44 4.59 -9.81
N SER A 38 -5.45 4.41 -8.48
CA SER A 38 -6.70 4.33 -7.71
C SER A 38 -7.53 5.64 -7.74
N ARG A 39 -6.97 6.75 -8.24
CA ARG A 39 -7.73 7.99 -8.46
C ARG A 39 -8.54 7.98 -9.76
N PHE A 40 -8.18 7.12 -10.69
CA PHE A 40 -8.90 6.90 -11.95
C PHE A 40 -9.85 5.70 -11.84
N GLU A 41 -9.46 4.67 -11.09
CA GLU A 41 -10.28 3.47 -10.86
C GLU A 41 -11.19 3.64 -9.63
N THR A 42 -12.21 4.49 -9.75
CA THR A 42 -13.06 4.90 -8.63
C THR A 42 -13.97 3.82 -8.07
N ASP A 43 -14.10 2.68 -8.76
CA ASP A 43 -14.88 1.54 -8.30
C ASP A 43 -14.21 0.81 -7.13
N TYR A 44 -12.93 1.07 -6.88
CA TYR A 44 -12.17 0.46 -5.79
C TYR A 44 -11.86 1.44 -4.66
N ARG A 45 -11.75 0.91 -3.43
CA ARG A 45 -11.30 1.67 -2.26
C ARG A 45 -9.94 1.21 -1.79
N LEU A 46 -8.98 2.12 -1.97
CA LEU A 46 -7.64 1.98 -1.44
C LEU A 46 -7.61 2.00 0.09
N LYS A 47 -6.90 1.05 0.72
CA LYS A 47 -6.65 1.01 2.17
C LYS A 47 -5.17 0.79 2.49
N VAL A 48 -4.74 1.32 3.63
CA VAL A 48 -3.39 1.15 4.18
C VAL A 48 -3.41 0.10 5.29
N ILE A 49 -2.47 -0.84 5.25
CA ILE A 49 -2.33 -1.90 6.24
C ILE A 49 -1.31 -1.49 7.31
N TYR A 50 -1.70 -1.61 8.58
CA TYR A 50 -0.83 -1.39 9.73
C TYR A 50 -0.71 -2.67 10.56
N GLU A 51 0.51 -3.00 10.99
CA GLU A 51 0.79 -4.06 11.95
C GLU A 51 1.50 -3.48 13.18
N LYS A 52 0.90 -3.62 14.38
CA LYS A 52 1.48 -3.11 15.65
C LYS A 52 1.91 -1.63 15.56
N GLU A 53 1.03 -0.78 15.00
CA GLU A 53 1.26 0.66 14.71
C GLU A 53 2.41 0.97 13.73
N SER A 54 3.06 -0.04 13.17
CA SER A 54 4.08 0.10 12.14
C SER A 54 3.48 -0.19 10.77
N MET A 55 3.68 0.71 9.80
CA MET A 55 3.33 0.40 8.41
C MET A 55 4.34 -0.64 7.89
N ARG A 56 3.85 -1.76 7.34
CA ARG A 56 4.69 -2.79 6.72
C ARG A 56 4.20 -3.10 5.32
N PRO A 57 5.12 -3.33 4.35
CA PRO A 57 4.77 -4.05 3.15
C PRO A 57 4.54 -5.51 3.55
N MET A 58 3.42 -6.09 3.16
CA MET A 58 3.21 -7.53 3.35
C MET A 58 3.20 -8.20 1.99
N ASN A 59 4.04 -9.22 1.78
CA ASN A 59 3.75 -10.22 0.76
C ASN A 59 4.22 -11.62 1.17
N PRO A 60 3.41 -12.66 0.88
CA PRO A 60 3.69 -13.42 -0.33
C PRO A 60 2.51 -13.63 -1.30
N ARG A 61 1.30 -13.05 -1.11
CA ARG A 61 0.26 -12.97 -2.16
C ARG A 61 -0.62 -11.69 -2.31
N GLY A 62 -0.37 -10.55 -1.67
CA GLY A 62 -1.22 -9.37 -1.77
C GLY A 62 -0.45 -8.05 -1.86
N GLY A 63 -0.56 -7.39 -3.01
CA GLY A 63 -0.30 -5.95 -3.12
C GLY A 63 -1.37 -5.14 -2.38
N VAL A 64 -1.31 -3.82 -2.53
CA VAL A 64 -2.39 -2.90 -2.17
C VAL A 64 -3.75 -3.51 -2.56
N VAL A 65 -4.56 -3.83 -1.56
CA VAL A 65 -5.86 -4.45 -1.78
C VAL A 65 -6.83 -3.33 -2.15
N ASN A 66 -7.19 -3.29 -3.42
CA ASN A 66 -8.44 -2.68 -3.87
C ASN A 66 -9.58 -3.50 -3.24
N VAL A 67 -10.23 -2.92 -2.22
CA VAL A 67 -11.48 -3.47 -1.65
C VAL A 67 -12.68 -2.85 -2.35
#